data_AF-A0AAU7UL34-F1
#
_entry.id   AF-A0AAU7UL34-F1
#
_cell.length_a   1.000
_cell.length_b   1.000
_cell.length_c   1.000
_cell.angle_alpha   90.00
_cell.angle_beta   90.00
_cell.angle_gamma   90.00
#
_symmetry.space_group_name_H-M   'P 1'
#
loop_
_entity.id
_entity.type
_entity.pdbx_description
1 polymer ?
#
loop_
_entity_poly.entity_id
_entity_poly.type
_entity_poly.pdbx_seq_one_letter_code
_entity_poly.pdbx_strand_id
1 'polypeptide(L)'
;MYWPLTPREHEVALTMIRHAHPSPDDQNRATFTDPQREAWDQPAPITPQQRVTWESNLAEVVVTNPCECGSCPSIGMRPVTRVDDKSRDDTGGQGDFANRVILDATVDGCMLLLFIDDDSPSYLELAPTDDEVFTEFPPPERILF
;
A
#
# COMPACT_ATOMS: atom_id res chain seq x y z
N MET A 1 -5.69 -19.93 -4.53
CA MET A 1 -4.34 -20.52 -4.33
C MET A 1 -3.46 -19.34 -3.94
N TYR A 2 -2.72 -19.44 -2.83
CA TYR A 2 -1.85 -18.36 -2.35
C TYR A 2 -0.42 -18.62 -2.81
N TRP A 3 0.36 -17.57 -3.01
CA TRP A 3 1.77 -17.68 -3.44
C TRP A 3 2.64 -16.64 -2.71
N PRO A 4 3.95 -16.88 -2.58
CA PRO A 4 4.85 -15.89 -1.99
C PRO A 4 4.98 -14.66 -2.90
N LEU A 5 5.32 -13.53 -2.30
CA LEU A 5 5.75 -12.35 -3.06
C LEU A 5 6.90 -12.70 -3.99
N THR A 6 6.85 -12.19 -5.22
CA THR A 6 8.01 -12.14 -6.10
C THR A 6 9.09 -11.23 -5.50
N PRO A 7 10.37 -11.38 -5.90
CA PRO A 7 11.43 -10.48 -5.46
C PRO A 7 11.09 -9.01 -5.71
N ARG A 8 10.48 -8.68 -6.85
CA ARG A 8 10.11 -7.31 -7.21
C ARG A 8 9.02 -6.74 -6.29
N GLU A 9 7.94 -7.49 -6.07
CA GLU A 9 6.85 -7.06 -5.17
C GLU A 9 7.37 -6.82 -3.74
N HIS A 10 8.20 -7.74 -3.24
CA HIS A 10 8.81 -7.61 -1.92
C HIS A 10 9.72 -6.38 -1.83
N GLU A 11 10.61 -6.17 -2.80
CA GLU A 11 11.51 -5.01 -2.83
C GLU A 11 10.75 -3.67 -2.87
N VAL A 12 9.69 -3.58 -3.65
CA VAL A 12 8.86 -2.37 -3.76
C VAL A 12 8.15 -2.11 -2.44
N ALA A 13 7.45 -3.10 -1.88
CA ALA A 13 6.79 -2.97 -0.58
C ALA A 13 7.78 -2.59 0.53
N LEU A 14 8.95 -3.22 0.57
CA LEU A 14 9.99 -2.92 1.55
C LEU A 14 10.53 -1.48 1.41
N THR A 15 10.73 -1.02 0.18
CA THR A 15 11.18 0.36 -0.09
C THR A 15 10.13 1.36 0.36
N MET A 16 8.85 1.09 0.12
CA MET A 16 7.74 1.90 0.62
C MET A 16 7.71 1.92 2.16
N ILE A 17 7.79 0.76 2.82
CA ILE A 17 7.83 0.68 4.29
C ILE A 17 8.97 1.51 4.89
N ARG A 18 10.10 1.63 4.20
CA ARG A 18 11.28 2.36 4.69
C ARG A 18 11.21 3.87 4.46
N HIS A 19 10.66 4.29 3.34
CA HIS A 19 10.87 5.65 2.83
C HIS A 19 9.59 6.44 2.59
N ALA A 20 8.46 5.78 2.35
CA ALA A 20 7.22 6.45 2.01
C ALA A 20 6.62 7.23 3.18
N HIS A 21 5.83 8.24 2.80
CA HIS A 21 5.08 9.11 3.68
C HIS A 21 3.64 8.60 3.83
N PRO A 22 2.97 8.89 4.95
CA PRO A 22 1.56 8.56 5.10
C PRO A 22 0.72 9.48 4.22
N SER A 23 -0.26 8.93 3.50
CA SER A 23 -1.24 9.68 2.72
C SER A 23 -2.66 9.51 3.29
N PRO A 24 -3.49 10.58 3.25
CA PRO A 24 -3.13 11.93 2.86
C PRO A 24 -2.28 12.67 3.91
N ASP A 25 -1.39 13.54 3.44
CA ASP A 25 -0.47 14.34 4.25
C ASP A 25 -0.83 15.84 4.31
N ASP A 26 0.02 16.64 4.95
CA ASP A 26 -0.16 18.09 5.04
C ASP A 26 -0.10 18.80 3.67
N GLN A 27 0.60 18.25 2.67
CA GLN A 27 0.59 18.80 1.32
C GLN A 27 -0.75 18.52 0.63
N ASN A 28 -1.30 17.32 0.79
CA ASN A 28 -2.62 16.97 0.26
C ASN A 28 -3.71 17.87 0.86
N ARG A 29 -3.61 18.19 2.15
CA ARG A 29 -4.54 19.09 2.86
C ARG A 29 -4.71 20.45 2.19
N ALA A 30 -3.68 20.98 1.53
CA ALA A 30 -3.75 22.26 0.82
C ALA A 30 -4.77 22.24 -0.33
N THR A 31 -5.07 21.06 -0.88
CA THR A 31 -6.00 20.85 -1.99
C THR A 31 -7.41 20.43 -1.55
N PHE A 32 -7.60 20.18 -0.26
CA PHE A 32 -8.90 19.72 0.27
C PHE A 32 -9.98 20.80 0.13
N THR A 33 -11.20 20.34 -0.08
CA THR A 33 -12.42 21.14 0.14
C THR A 33 -12.64 21.40 1.64
N ASP A 34 -13.44 22.41 2.01
CA ASP A 34 -13.75 22.67 3.43
C ASP A 34 -14.33 21.45 4.17
N PRO A 35 -15.29 20.69 3.60
CA PRO A 35 -15.79 19.47 4.24
C PRO A 35 -14.70 18.40 4.46
N GLN A 36 -13.77 18.26 3.50
CA GLN A 36 -12.65 17.32 3.65
C GLN A 36 -11.69 17.75 4.75
N ARG A 37 -11.44 19.06 4.90
CA ARG A 37 -10.60 19.58 5.98
C ARG A 37 -11.23 19.37 7.35
N GLU A 38 -12.55 19.57 7.48
CA GLU A 38 -13.27 19.37 8.74
C GLU A 38 -13.35 17.90 9.15
N ALA A 39 -13.40 16.99 8.16
CA ALA A 39 -13.46 15.56 8.38
C ALA A 39 -12.08 14.88 8.51
N TRP A 40 -10.99 15.60 8.25
CA TRP A 40 -9.64 15.02 8.26
C TRP A 40 -9.03 15.05 9.65
N ASP A 41 -8.87 13.86 10.23
CA ASP A 41 -8.00 13.65 11.38
C ASP A 41 -6.57 13.42 10.89
N GLN A 42 -5.65 14.33 11.26
CA GLN A 42 -4.24 14.21 10.87
C GLN A 42 -3.67 12.88 11.39
N PRO A 43 -3.12 12.02 10.51
CA PRO A 43 -2.54 10.76 10.95
C PRO A 43 -1.34 11.01 11.86
N ALA A 44 -1.21 10.17 12.89
CA ALA A 44 -0.04 10.22 13.76
C ALA A 44 1.23 9.95 12.94
N PRO A 45 2.36 10.63 13.22
CA PRO A 45 3.62 10.35 12.54
C PRO A 45 4.03 8.89 12.69
N ILE A 46 4.48 8.29 11.57
CA ILE A 46 4.99 6.91 11.56
C ILE A 46 6.28 6.85 12.38
N THR A 47 6.29 5.99 13.39
CA THR A 47 7.46 5.77 14.24
C THR A 47 8.46 4.80 13.61
N PRO A 48 9.76 4.87 13.97
CA PRO A 48 10.74 3.87 13.53
C PRO A 48 10.36 2.43 13.93
N GLN A 49 9.74 2.25 15.10
CA GLN A 49 9.31 0.94 15.58
C GLN A 49 8.17 0.36 14.73
N GLN A 50 7.24 1.20 14.25
CA GLN A 50 6.21 0.78 13.30
C GLN A 50 6.83 0.26 12.01
N ARG A 51 7.79 1.00 11.43
CA ARG A 51 8.48 0.54 10.21
C ARG A 51 9.16 -0.81 10.42
N VAL A 52 9.89 -0.99 11.52
CA VAL A 52 10.51 -2.29 11.88
C VAL A 52 9.47 -3.41 11.99
N THR A 53 8.32 -3.11 12.59
CA THR A 53 7.22 -4.08 12.73
C THR A 53 6.66 -4.48 11.37
N TRP A 54 6.41 -3.49 10.50
CA TRP A 54 5.89 -3.73 9.15
C TRP A 54 6.91 -4.48 8.27
N GLU A 55 8.20 -4.17 8.37
CA GLU A 55 9.26 -4.92 7.68
C GLU A 55 9.27 -6.39 8.11
N SER A 56 9.16 -6.66 9.41
CA SER A 56 9.10 -8.03 9.93
C SER A 56 7.84 -8.75 9.43
N ASN A 57 6.70 -8.05 9.39
CA ASN A 57 5.43 -8.66 8.98
C ASN A 57 5.36 -8.87 7.45
N LEU A 58 6.05 -8.06 6.64
CA LEU A 58 6.16 -8.27 5.19
C LEU A 58 6.79 -9.63 4.85
N ALA A 59 7.72 -10.13 5.67
CA ALA A 59 8.32 -11.44 5.47
C ALA A 59 7.32 -12.61 5.66
N GLU A 60 6.19 -12.34 6.31
CA GLU A 60 5.19 -13.33 6.71
C GLU A 60 3.89 -13.23 5.89
N VAL A 61 3.83 -12.38 4.85
CA VAL A 61 2.64 -12.28 3.99
C VAL A 61 2.73 -13.17 2.76
N VAL A 62 1.56 -13.58 2.28
CA VAL A 62 1.37 -14.25 0.99
C VAL A 62 0.41 -13.45 0.14
N VAL A 63 0.59 -13.53 -1.17
CA VAL A 63 -0.34 -12.95 -2.15
C VAL A 63 -1.60 -13.79 -2.20
N THR A 64 -2.75 -13.13 -2.09
CA THR A 64 -4.07 -13.75 -2.03
C THR A 64 -4.86 -13.56 -3.31
N ASN A 65 -4.74 -12.39 -3.93
CA ASN A 65 -5.41 -12.02 -5.16
C ASN A 65 -4.57 -11.04 -5.97
N PRO A 66 -4.50 -11.20 -7.30
CA PRO A 66 -4.03 -10.13 -8.17
C PRO A 66 -5.18 -9.15 -8.43
N CYS A 67 -4.87 -7.95 -8.89
CA CYS A 67 -5.86 -7.07 -9.48
C CYS A 67 -6.31 -7.64 -10.84
N GLU A 68 -7.62 -7.63 -11.07
CA GLU A 68 -8.23 -8.20 -12.28
C GLU A 68 -8.51 -7.14 -13.36
N CYS A 69 -8.05 -5.90 -13.18
CA CYS A 69 -8.31 -4.81 -14.13
C CYS A 69 -7.56 -4.96 -15.45
N GLY A 70 -6.54 -5.81 -15.51
CA GLY A 70 -5.72 -6.06 -16.70
C GLY A 70 -4.75 -4.93 -17.07
N SER A 71 -4.66 -3.88 -16.25
CA SER A 71 -3.85 -2.68 -16.54
C SER A 71 -2.77 -2.38 -15.50
N CYS A 72 -2.76 -3.08 -14.37
CA CYS A 72 -1.75 -2.90 -13.32
C CYS A 72 -1.39 -4.22 -12.63
N PRO A 73 -0.19 -4.28 -12.00
CA PRO A 73 0.30 -5.46 -11.28
C PRO A 73 -0.17 -5.50 -9.81
N SER A 74 -1.16 -4.71 -9.41
CA SER A 74 -1.56 -4.58 -7.99
C SER A 74 -1.94 -5.93 -7.36
N ILE A 75 -1.64 -6.09 -6.06
CA ILE A 75 -1.81 -7.37 -5.35
C ILE A 75 -2.38 -7.19 -3.95
N GLY A 76 -3.30 -8.09 -3.59
CA GLY A 76 -3.76 -8.33 -2.23
C GLY A 76 -2.85 -9.29 -1.48
N MET A 77 -2.66 -8.99 -0.19
CA MET A 77 -1.78 -9.73 0.70
C MET A 77 -2.47 -10.04 2.04
N ARG A 78 -2.16 -11.21 2.59
CA ARG A 78 -2.54 -11.57 3.96
C ARG A 78 -1.38 -12.23 4.69
N PRO A 79 -1.25 -12.04 6.01
CA PRO A 79 -0.34 -12.85 6.82
C PRO A 79 -0.65 -14.33 6.62
N VAL A 80 0.39 -15.15 6.47
CA VAL A 80 0.25 -16.61 6.25
C VAL A 80 -0.56 -17.29 7.36
N THR A 81 -0.48 -16.78 8.59
CA THR A 81 -1.21 -17.25 9.76
C THR A 81 -2.68 -16.82 9.81
N ARG A 82 -3.08 -15.86 8.97
CA ARG A 82 -4.42 -15.25 8.93
C ARG A 82 -5.04 -15.25 7.52
N VAL A 83 -4.62 -16.14 6.62
CA VAL A 83 -5.13 -16.19 5.23
C VAL A 83 -6.65 -16.36 5.16
N ASP A 84 -7.24 -17.10 6.10
CA ASP A 84 -8.68 -17.37 6.14
C ASP A 84 -9.49 -16.26 6.83
N ASP A 85 -8.84 -15.18 7.29
CA ASP A 85 -9.49 -14.05 7.92
C ASP A 85 -10.27 -13.23 6.90
N LYS A 86 -11.57 -13.49 6.79
CA LYS A 86 -12.46 -12.82 5.85
C LYS A 86 -12.78 -11.37 6.23
N SER A 87 -12.42 -10.93 7.44
CA SER A 87 -12.65 -9.56 7.89
C SER A 87 -11.54 -8.59 7.44
N ARG A 88 -10.37 -9.14 7.07
CA ARG A 88 -9.25 -8.36 6.53
C ARG A 88 -9.50 -7.99 5.07
N ASP A 89 -9.32 -6.73 4.74
CA ASP A 89 -9.42 -6.22 3.37
C ASP A 89 -8.05 -6.27 2.67
N ASP A 90 -7.98 -7.06 1.61
CA ASP A 90 -6.84 -7.22 0.70
C ASP A 90 -7.19 -6.77 -0.73
N THR A 91 -8.19 -5.91 -0.88
CA THR A 91 -8.70 -5.42 -2.17
C THR A 91 -8.52 -3.91 -2.38
N GLY A 92 -7.85 -3.23 -1.45
CA GLY A 92 -7.50 -1.81 -1.56
C GLY A 92 -8.64 -0.82 -1.26
N GLY A 93 -9.90 -1.26 -1.09
CA GLY A 93 -11.01 -0.31 -1.04
C GLY A 93 -12.32 -0.75 -0.40
N GLN A 94 -12.38 -1.88 0.33
CA GLN A 94 -13.64 -2.37 0.92
C GLN A 94 -13.59 -2.63 2.43
N GLY A 95 -12.48 -2.30 3.10
CA GLY A 95 -12.28 -2.52 4.54
C GLY A 95 -12.76 -1.40 5.46
N ASP A 96 -12.76 -1.69 6.77
CA ASP A 96 -12.88 -0.66 7.80
C ASP A 96 -11.62 0.22 7.80
N PHE A 97 -11.73 1.42 7.22
CA PHE A 97 -10.62 2.35 7.02
C PHE A 97 -10.12 3.01 8.32
N ALA A 98 -10.83 2.86 9.45
CA ALA A 98 -10.57 3.65 10.65
C ALA A 98 -9.14 3.50 11.21
N ASN A 99 -8.47 2.36 10.95
CA ASN A 99 -7.13 2.06 11.44
C ASN A 99 -6.10 1.80 10.32
N ARG A 100 -6.49 2.02 9.06
CA ARG A 100 -5.63 1.74 7.92
C ARG A 100 -4.59 2.84 7.75
N VAL A 101 -3.33 2.44 7.58
CA VAL A 101 -2.26 3.34 7.16
C VAL A 101 -2.02 3.14 5.67
N ILE A 102 -2.06 4.23 4.91
CA ILE A 102 -1.70 4.23 3.49
C ILE A 102 -0.36 4.94 3.37
N LEU A 103 0.61 4.26 2.78
CA LEU A 103 1.88 4.86 2.39
C LEU A 103 1.84 5.14 0.90
N ASP A 104 2.21 6.34 0.46
CA ASP A 104 2.26 6.69 -0.95
C ASP A 104 3.67 7.05 -1.43
N ALA A 105 3.88 6.83 -2.71
CA ALA A 105 5.05 7.27 -3.45
C ALA A 105 4.68 7.46 -4.91
N THR A 106 5.53 8.16 -5.66
CA THR A 106 5.29 8.41 -7.09
C THR A 106 6.35 7.75 -7.95
N VAL A 107 5.94 7.31 -9.14
CA VAL A 107 6.81 6.84 -10.21
C VAL A 107 6.33 7.49 -11.50
N ASP A 108 7.22 7.66 -12.48
CA ASP A 108 6.80 8.17 -13.79
C ASP A 108 5.65 7.34 -14.38
N GLY A 109 4.51 7.98 -14.65
CA GLY A 109 3.29 7.36 -15.18
C GLY A 109 2.38 6.65 -14.16
N CYS A 110 2.74 6.56 -12.88
CA CYS A 110 1.90 5.90 -11.87
C CYS A 110 2.12 6.36 -10.43
N MET A 111 1.11 6.14 -9.60
CA MET A 111 1.21 6.26 -8.14
C MET A 111 1.33 4.88 -7.52
N LEU A 112 2.18 4.76 -6.50
CA LEU A 112 2.28 3.56 -5.67
C LEU A 112 1.60 3.82 -4.34
N LEU A 113 0.76 2.88 -3.91
CA LEU A 113 0.15 2.90 -2.58
C LEU A 113 0.42 1.57 -1.89
N LEU A 114 0.87 1.61 -0.64
CA LEU A 114 0.97 0.44 0.21
C LEU A 114 0.04 0.60 1.40
N PHE A 115 -0.89 -0.33 1.51
CA PHE A 115 -1.90 -0.38 2.56
C PHE A 115 -1.37 -1.28 3.68
N ILE A 116 -1.43 -0.76 4.92
CA ILE A 116 -1.05 -1.47 6.14
C ILE A 116 -2.29 -1.57 7.02
N ASP A 117 -2.71 -2.81 7.30
CA ASP A 117 -3.83 -3.14 8.19
C ASP A 117 -3.36 -4.11 9.29
N ASP A 118 -3.71 -3.82 10.54
CA ASP A 118 -3.24 -4.54 11.73
C ASP A 118 -1.71 -4.77 11.72
N ASP A 119 -0.95 -3.69 11.48
CA ASP A 119 0.52 -3.70 11.37
C ASP A 119 1.10 -4.61 10.28
N SER A 120 0.30 -5.08 9.34
CA SER A 120 0.75 -5.97 8.26
C SER A 120 0.36 -5.40 6.89
N PRO A 121 1.24 -5.48 5.88
CA PRO A 121 0.88 -5.18 4.50
C PRO A 121 -0.38 -5.95 4.05
N SER A 122 -1.31 -5.25 3.41
CA SER A 122 -2.59 -5.82 2.97
C SER A 122 -2.86 -5.64 1.49
N TYR A 123 -2.38 -4.55 0.90
CA TYR A 123 -2.54 -4.30 -0.53
C TYR A 123 -1.38 -3.44 -1.04
N LEU A 124 -0.75 -3.87 -2.13
CA LEU A 124 0.23 -3.07 -2.86
C LEU A 124 -0.40 -2.68 -4.19
N GLU A 125 -0.63 -1.38 -4.34
CA GLU A 125 -1.27 -0.81 -5.51
C GLU A 125 -0.26 -0.07 -6.38
N LEU A 126 -0.39 -0.30 -7.68
CA LEU A 126 0.09 0.60 -8.72
C LEU A 126 -1.14 1.14 -9.44
N ALA A 127 -1.35 2.44 -9.32
CA ALA A 127 -2.42 3.18 -9.98
C ALA A 127 -1.82 3.97 -11.16
N PRO A 128 -2.05 3.56 -12.43
CA PRO A 128 -1.62 4.34 -13.59
C PRO A 128 -2.25 5.74 -13.56
N THR A 129 -1.49 6.78 -13.96
CA THR A 129 -2.01 8.15 -14.03
C THR A 129 -2.81 8.45 -15.31
N ASP A 130 -2.67 7.59 -16.32
CA ASP A 130 -3.33 7.68 -17.62
C ASP A 130 -3.65 6.25 -18.12
N ASP A 131 -3.99 6.07 -19.40
CA ASP A 131 -4.27 4.78 -20.06
C ASP A 131 -3.04 3.85 -20.20
N GLU A 132 -1.97 4.07 -19.42
CA GLU A 132 -0.79 3.22 -19.41
C GLU A 132 -1.07 1.86 -18.77
N VAL A 133 -0.51 0.81 -19.37
CA VAL A 133 -0.62 -0.57 -18.89
C VAL A 133 0.71 -1.02 -18.31
N PHE A 134 0.68 -1.39 -17.03
CA PHE A 134 1.82 -1.93 -16.31
C PHE A 134 1.63 -3.42 -16.04
N THR A 135 2.58 -4.24 -16.49
CA THR A 135 2.56 -5.70 -16.26
C THR A 135 3.38 -6.12 -15.04
N GLU A 136 4.23 -5.24 -14.53
CA GLU A 136 5.08 -5.48 -13.36
C GLU A 136 5.26 -4.17 -12.57
N PHE A 137 5.58 -4.30 -11.28
CA PHE A 137 5.94 -3.14 -10.48
C PHE A 137 7.28 -2.54 -10.94
N PRO A 138 7.45 -1.21 -10.86
CA PRO A 138 8.68 -0.56 -11.24
C PRO A 138 9.83 -0.98 -10.31
N PRO A 139 11.08 -0.92 -10.80
CA PRO A 139 12.22 -1.16 -9.95
C PRO A 139 12.32 -0.08 -8.85
N PRO A 140 12.71 -0.44 -7.61
CA PRO A 140 12.71 0.48 -6.46
C PRO A 140 13.47 1.78 -6.66
N GLU A 141 14.56 1.76 -7.43
CA GLU A 141 15.36 2.95 -7.72
C GLU A 141 14.62 4.03 -8.55
N ARG A 142 13.45 3.70 -9.11
CA ARG A 142 12.59 4.66 -9.83
C ARG A 142 11.52 5.30 -8.93
N ILE A 143 11.40 4.87 -7.67
CA ILE A 143 10.40 5.38 -6.74
C ILE A 143 10.86 6.70 -6.15
N LEU A 144 9.96 7.69 -6.16
CA LEU A 144 10.15 9.03 -5.63
C LEU A 144 9.27 9.23 -4.39
N PHE A 145 9.90 9.70 -3.31
CA PHE A 145 9.30 9.93 -1.99
C PHE A 145 9.30 11.42 -1.66
#